data_AF-A0A957BH08-F1
#
_entry.id   AF-A0A957BH08-F1
#
_cell.length_a   1.000
_cell.length_b   1.000
_cell.length_c   1.000
_cell.angle_alpha   90.00
_cell.angle_beta   90.00
_cell.angle_gamma   90.00
#
_symmetry.space_group_name_H-M   'P 1'
#
loop_
_entity.id
_entity.type
_entity.pdbx_description
1 polymer ?
#
loop_
_entity_poly.entity_id
_entity_poly.type
_entity_poly.pdbx_seq_one_letter_code
_entity_poly.pdbx_strand_id
1 'polypeptide(L)'
;MTDDSQAKLAELKAQLVALQGSVGLSSVTDDRDDVVAKMARLDEQFNKLAESGYAHLQPLKARLTAVRSGWAAAQANIEAQVDYFRKKLDKETQRASRMMVSGQSGDGGDPLAAVEEKIGSLGDEIKSIESQFSDWLSPFTGALYGIENEANRAAWSIEEWSETAARPGPGESLLMAAKAEWVVSGRDKDDPDGVLYLTNQNLILKKK
;
A
#
# COMPACT_ATOMS: atom_id res chain seq x y z
N MET A 1 -37.51 24.84 -18.78
CA MET A 1 -36.85 23.63 -18.26
C MET A 1 -37.93 22.74 -17.70
N THR A 2 -37.96 21.47 -18.08
CA THR A 2 -38.85 20.47 -17.47
C THR A 2 -38.30 20.07 -16.09
N ASP A 3 -39.14 19.49 -15.23
CA ASP A 3 -38.71 18.96 -13.92
C ASP A 3 -37.54 17.96 -14.07
N ASP A 4 -37.55 17.14 -15.13
CA ASP A 4 -36.46 16.23 -15.48
C ASP A 4 -35.13 16.96 -15.78
N SER A 5 -35.16 18.10 -16.47
CA SER A 5 -33.95 18.89 -16.74
C SER A 5 -33.37 19.51 -15.47
N GLN A 6 -34.22 19.87 -14.50
CA GLN A 6 -33.76 20.41 -13.22
C GLN A 6 -33.14 19.32 -12.34
N ALA A 7 -33.74 18.13 -12.31
CA ALA A 7 -33.20 16.98 -11.61
C ALA A 7 -31.82 16.58 -12.16
N LYS A 8 -31.69 16.48 -13.49
CA LYS A 8 -30.41 16.16 -14.15
C LYS A 8 -29.33 17.20 -13.88
N LEU A 9 -29.67 18.49 -13.91
CA LEU A 9 -28.72 19.56 -13.57
C LEU A 9 -28.25 19.47 -12.12
N ALA A 10 -29.15 19.13 -11.18
CA ALA A 10 -28.78 18.96 -9.77
C ALA A 10 -27.82 17.77 -9.57
N GLU A 11 -28.05 16.67 -10.29
CA GLU A 11 -27.15 15.51 -10.28
C GLU A 11 -25.76 15.86 -10.82
N LEU A 12 -25.69 16.51 -11.98
CA LEU A 12 -24.41 16.91 -12.57
C LEU A 12 -23.65 17.89 -11.66
N LYS A 13 -24.35 18.79 -10.96
CA LYS A 13 -23.73 19.65 -9.94
C LYS A 13 -23.12 18.83 -8.80
N ALA A 14 -23.83 17.83 -8.29
CA ALA A 14 -23.34 16.97 -7.22
C ALA A 14 -22.10 16.18 -7.67
N GLN A 15 -22.12 15.62 -8.89
CA GLN A 15 -20.97 14.92 -9.46
C GLN A 15 -19.76 15.84 -9.62
N LEU A 16 -19.96 17.06 -10.12
CA LEU A 16 -18.88 18.04 -10.27
C LEU A 16 -18.26 18.44 -8.93
N VAL A 17 -19.07 18.60 -7.88
CA VAL A 17 -18.58 18.87 -6.51
C VAL A 17 -17.77 17.69 -5.97
N ALA A 18 -18.20 16.45 -6.23
CA ALA A 18 -17.43 15.27 -5.85
C ALA A 18 -16.08 15.24 -6.57
N LEU A 19 -16.06 15.49 -7.89
CA LEU A 19 -14.83 15.54 -8.68
C LEU A 19 -13.90 16.68 -8.21
N GLN A 20 -14.44 17.84 -7.84
CA GLN A 20 -13.67 18.94 -7.23
C GLN A 20 -12.92 18.49 -5.97
N GLY A 21 -13.54 17.62 -5.15
CA GLY A 21 -12.86 16.99 -4.02
C GLY A 21 -11.70 16.09 -4.45
N SER A 22 -11.86 15.35 -5.56
CA SER A 22 -10.86 14.44 -6.09
C SER A 22 -9.73 15.12 -6.89
N VAL A 23 -9.91 16.37 -7.35
CA VAL A 23 -8.84 17.17 -8.01
C VAL A 23 -7.60 17.30 -7.12
N GLY A 24 -7.80 17.27 -5.81
CA GLY A 24 -6.72 17.30 -4.83
C GLY A 24 -5.80 16.08 -4.87
N LEU A 25 -6.18 14.97 -5.52
CA LEU A 25 -5.42 13.72 -5.53
C LEU A 25 -4.95 13.34 -4.11
N SER A 26 -5.85 13.45 -3.12
CA SER A 26 -5.53 13.19 -1.72
C SER A 26 -5.14 11.73 -1.52
N SER A 27 -5.85 10.79 -2.16
CA SER A 27 -5.54 9.36 -2.20
C SER A 27 -4.07 9.09 -2.56
N VAL A 28 -3.58 9.71 -3.64
CA VAL A 28 -2.18 9.60 -4.09
C VAL A 28 -1.20 10.17 -3.06
N THR A 29 -1.58 11.26 -2.39
CA THR A 29 -0.74 11.88 -1.35
C THR A 29 -0.67 11.00 -0.11
N ASP A 30 -1.80 10.40 0.28
CA ASP A 30 -1.90 9.49 1.41
C ASP A 30 -1.07 8.22 1.14
N ASP A 31 -1.19 7.61 -0.05
CA ASP A 31 -0.40 6.43 -0.42
C ASP A 31 1.11 6.70 -0.39
N ARG A 32 1.53 7.90 -0.82
CA ARG A 32 2.92 8.36 -0.75
C ARG A 32 3.40 8.45 0.70
N ASP A 33 2.59 9.06 1.56
CA ASP A 33 2.92 9.26 2.96
C ASP A 33 2.96 7.93 3.72
N ASP A 34 2.12 6.97 3.33
CA ASP A 34 2.13 5.61 3.85
C ASP A 34 3.43 4.85 3.53
N VAL A 35 4.00 5.04 2.33
CA VAL A 35 5.33 4.48 1.99
C VAL A 35 6.40 4.99 2.96
N VAL A 36 6.41 6.30 3.22
CA VAL A 36 7.36 6.94 4.16
C VAL A 36 7.14 6.45 5.59
N ALA A 37 5.89 6.46 6.05
CA ALA A 37 5.54 6.02 7.39
C ALA A 37 5.92 4.55 7.62
N LYS A 38 5.67 3.69 6.63
CA LYS A 38 5.98 2.26 6.72
C LYS A 38 7.48 2.00 6.77
N MET A 39 8.30 2.76 6.03
CA MET A 39 9.76 2.69 6.16
C MET A 39 10.24 3.04 7.58
N ALA A 40 9.63 4.03 8.24
CA ALA A 40 9.98 4.41 9.60
C ALA A 40 9.56 3.34 10.63
N ARG A 41 8.35 2.78 10.48
CA ARG A 41 7.88 1.67 11.34
C ARG A 41 8.79 0.44 11.26
N LEU A 42 9.29 0.13 10.06
CA LEU A 42 10.23 -0.98 9.86
C LEU A 42 11.59 -0.74 10.55
N ASP A 43 12.09 0.49 10.63
CA ASP A 43 13.30 0.77 11.43
C ASP A 43 13.07 0.45 12.90
N GLU A 44 11.94 0.91 13.46
CA GLU A 44 11.60 0.65 14.85
C GLU A 44 11.49 -0.87 15.11
N GLN A 45 10.84 -1.60 14.20
CA GLN A 45 10.72 -3.05 14.29
C GLN A 45 12.09 -3.74 14.22
N PHE A 46 12.99 -3.29 13.34
CA PHE A 46 14.35 -3.83 13.26
C PHE A 46 15.17 -3.56 14.52
N ASN A 47 14.97 -2.43 15.18
CA ASN A 47 15.62 -2.13 16.45
C ASN A 47 15.13 -3.07 17.55
N LYS A 48 13.81 -3.29 17.66
CA LYS A 48 13.23 -4.26 18.60
C LYS A 48 13.74 -5.69 18.35
N LEU A 49 13.82 -6.11 17.09
CA LEU A 49 14.40 -7.41 16.73
C LEU A 49 15.89 -7.51 17.11
N ALA A 50 16.65 -6.41 17.00
CA ALA A 50 18.06 -6.39 17.36
C ALA A 50 18.24 -6.51 18.87
N GLU A 51 17.44 -5.78 19.64
CA GLU A 51 17.38 -5.88 21.11
C GLU A 51 16.98 -7.28 21.57
N SER A 52 16.13 -7.96 20.80
CA SER A 52 15.70 -9.34 21.06
C SER A 52 16.73 -10.39 20.60
N GLY A 53 17.89 -9.97 20.09
CA GLY A 53 18.99 -10.87 19.73
C GLY A 53 18.90 -11.55 18.37
N TYR A 54 18.06 -11.06 17.44
CA TYR A 54 17.97 -11.65 16.10
C TYR A 54 19.25 -11.44 15.28
N ALA A 55 19.95 -12.54 14.97
CA ALA A 55 21.25 -12.49 14.28
C ALA A 55 21.15 -12.12 12.79
N HIS A 56 19.99 -12.33 12.15
CA HIS A 56 19.85 -12.28 10.69
C HIS A 56 19.15 -11.00 10.18
N LEU A 57 19.39 -9.86 10.84
CA LEU A 57 18.79 -8.57 10.46
C LEU A 57 19.42 -7.91 9.23
N GLN A 58 20.69 -8.16 8.95
CA GLN A 58 21.42 -7.42 7.91
C GLN A 58 20.76 -7.51 6.52
N PRO A 59 20.29 -8.68 6.05
CA PRO A 59 19.58 -8.77 4.77
C PRO A 59 18.26 -7.99 4.72
N LEU A 60 17.55 -7.88 5.85
CA LEU A 60 16.32 -7.08 5.96
C LEU A 60 16.63 -5.58 5.89
N LYS A 61 17.65 -5.15 6.66
CA LYS A 61 18.14 -3.76 6.65
C LYS A 61 18.65 -3.35 5.26
N ALA A 62 19.39 -4.21 4.59
CA ALA A 62 19.88 -3.95 3.23
C ALA A 62 18.74 -3.75 2.22
N ARG A 63 17.70 -4.58 2.29
CA ARG A 63 16.49 -4.43 1.44
C ARG A 63 15.75 -3.13 1.75
N LEU A 64 15.55 -2.77 3.02
CA LEU A 64 14.91 -1.51 3.39
C LEU A 64 15.72 -0.29 2.91
N THR A 65 17.05 -0.35 3.00
CA THR A 65 17.94 0.68 2.43
C THR A 65 17.78 0.79 0.92
N ALA A 66 17.70 -0.33 0.19
CA ALA A 66 17.47 -0.30 -1.25
C ALA A 66 16.12 0.35 -1.61
N VAL A 67 15.05 0.04 -0.86
CA VAL A 67 13.74 0.70 -1.00
C VAL A 67 13.86 2.21 -0.77
N ARG A 68 14.56 2.64 0.29
CA ARG A 68 14.80 4.08 0.57
C ARG A 68 15.53 4.78 -0.56
N SER A 69 16.58 4.16 -1.11
CA SER A 69 17.32 4.74 -2.23
C SER A 69 16.45 4.85 -3.48
N GLY A 70 15.66 3.82 -3.79
CA GLY A 70 14.69 3.87 -4.89
C GLY A 70 13.64 4.95 -4.68
N TRP A 71 13.11 5.07 -3.46
CA TRP A 71 12.13 6.09 -3.10
C TRP A 71 12.70 7.50 -3.26
N ALA A 72 13.90 7.74 -2.72
CA ALA A 72 14.56 9.04 -2.79
C ALA A 72 14.80 9.49 -4.24
N ALA A 73 15.06 8.54 -5.15
CA ALA A 73 15.22 8.82 -6.58
C ALA A 73 13.88 9.09 -7.29
N ALA A 74 12.79 8.45 -6.86
CA ALA A 74 11.47 8.55 -7.50
C ALA A 74 10.61 9.71 -6.96
N GLN A 75 10.73 10.05 -5.67
CA GLN A 75 9.80 10.93 -4.97
C GLN A 75 9.64 12.31 -5.65
N ALA A 76 10.75 12.94 -6.07
CA ALA A 76 10.70 14.26 -6.68
C ALA A 76 9.94 14.24 -8.03
N ASN A 77 10.08 13.16 -8.80
CA ASN A 77 9.31 13.00 -10.03
C ASN A 77 7.83 12.76 -9.73
N ILE A 78 7.50 11.90 -8.76
CA ILE A 78 6.11 11.65 -8.35
C ILE A 78 5.44 12.96 -7.92
N GLU A 79 6.10 13.76 -7.07
CA GLU A 79 5.59 15.07 -6.63
C GLU A 79 5.37 16.04 -7.79
N ALA A 80 6.32 16.13 -8.71
CA ALA A 80 6.17 16.96 -9.89
C ALA A 80 4.98 16.54 -10.77
N GLN A 81 4.73 15.23 -10.90
CA GLN A 81 3.57 14.71 -11.64
C GLN A 81 2.26 15.01 -10.90
N VAL A 82 2.21 14.85 -9.57
CA VAL A 82 1.02 15.19 -8.78
C VAL A 82 0.66 16.66 -8.98
N ASP A 83 1.64 17.56 -8.88
CA ASP A 83 1.43 18.99 -9.09
C ASP A 83 0.99 19.33 -10.51
N TYR A 84 1.55 18.65 -11.51
CA TYR A 84 1.14 18.79 -12.90
C TYR A 84 -0.33 18.39 -13.09
N PHE A 85 -0.72 17.21 -12.61
CA PHE A 85 -2.08 16.71 -12.76
C PHE A 85 -3.10 17.51 -11.95
N ARG A 86 -2.77 17.95 -10.73
CA ARG A 86 -3.61 18.87 -9.93
C ARG A 86 -3.93 20.13 -10.72
N LYS A 87 -2.92 20.79 -11.30
CA LYS A 87 -3.11 22.01 -12.11
C LYS A 87 -3.91 21.75 -13.38
N LYS A 88 -3.75 20.57 -14.00
CA LYS A 88 -4.51 20.18 -15.19
C LYS A 88 -5.98 19.96 -14.85
N LEU A 89 -6.25 19.13 -13.84
CA LEU A 89 -7.59 18.78 -13.38
C LEU A 89 -8.35 19.99 -12.85
N ASP A 90 -7.70 20.91 -12.13
CA ASP A 90 -8.31 22.17 -11.68
C ASP A 90 -8.82 23.01 -12.87
N LYS A 91 -8.01 23.16 -13.92
CA LYS A 91 -8.41 23.88 -15.14
C LYS A 91 -9.59 23.22 -15.85
N GLU A 92 -9.58 21.89 -15.99
CA GLU A 92 -10.65 21.14 -16.63
C GLU A 92 -11.95 21.17 -15.84
N THR A 93 -11.84 21.11 -14.50
CA THR A 93 -12.98 21.26 -13.59
C THR A 93 -13.58 22.65 -13.68
N GLN A 94 -12.77 23.71 -13.67
CA GLN A 94 -13.25 25.08 -13.85
C GLN A 94 -13.93 25.28 -15.21
N ARG A 95 -13.44 24.60 -16.27
CA ARG A 95 -14.10 24.60 -17.57
C ARG A 95 -15.46 23.93 -17.52
N ALA A 96 -15.58 22.76 -16.89
CA ALA A 96 -16.85 22.07 -16.68
C ALA A 96 -17.83 22.94 -15.87
N SER A 97 -17.38 23.59 -14.80
CA SER A 97 -18.17 24.56 -14.02
C SER A 97 -18.70 25.70 -14.88
N ARG A 98 -17.85 26.29 -15.74
CA ARG A 98 -18.27 27.37 -16.65
C ARG A 98 -19.32 26.89 -17.65
N MET A 99 -19.15 25.72 -18.26
CA MET A 99 -20.14 25.14 -19.19
C MET A 99 -21.50 24.93 -18.50
N MET A 100 -21.47 24.46 -17.25
CA MET A 100 -22.68 24.25 -16.45
C MET A 100 -23.41 25.55 -16.09
N VAL A 101 -22.67 26.64 -15.85
CA VAL A 101 -23.26 27.96 -15.53
C VAL A 101 -23.73 28.71 -16.77
N SER A 102 -22.94 28.68 -17.85
CA SER A 102 -23.24 29.46 -19.05
C SER A 102 -24.27 28.81 -19.96
N GLY A 103 -24.56 27.51 -19.79
CA GLY A 103 -25.42 26.77 -20.70
C GLY A 103 -24.90 26.75 -22.14
N GLN A 104 -23.62 27.07 -22.36
CA GLN A 104 -23.02 27.10 -23.68
C GLN A 104 -22.75 25.68 -24.16
N SER A 105 -23.66 25.14 -24.97
CA SER A 105 -23.32 24.11 -25.95
C SER A 105 -22.61 24.78 -27.13
N GLY A 106 -21.53 24.18 -27.63
CA GLY A 106 -21.09 24.48 -28.99
C GLY A 106 -22.19 24.10 -29.99
N ASP A 107 -22.40 24.95 -31.00
CA ASP A 107 -23.31 24.82 -32.16
C ASP A 107 -24.46 23.80 -32.01
N GLY A 108 -25.57 24.23 -31.38
CA GLY A 108 -26.91 23.63 -31.56
C GLY A 108 -27.23 22.33 -30.82
N GLY A 109 -26.32 21.79 -29.99
CA GLY A 109 -26.55 20.58 -29.18
C GLY A 109 -27.20 20.83 -27.80
N ASP A 110 -27.68 19.77 -27.14
CA ASP A 110 -28.20 19.81 -25.77
C ASP A 110 -27.08 20.19 -24.76
N PRO A 111 -27.17 21.36 -24.08
CA PRO A 111 -26.15 21.79 -23.14
C PRO A 111 -25.92 20.83 -21.98
N LEU A 112 -26.97 20.12 -21.54
CA LEU A 112 -26.85 19.17 -20.43
C LEU A 112 -26.05 17.93 -20.84
N ALA A 113 -26.21 17.46 -22.07
CA ALA A 113 -25.44 16.34 -22.61
C ALA A 113 -23.94 16.67 -22.72
N ALA A 114 -23.60 17.89 -23.17
CA ALA A 114 -22.20 18.32 -23.26
C ALA A 114 -21.53 18.46 -21.88
N VAL A 115 -22.27 18.92 -20.86
CA VAL A 115 -21.76 18.99 -19.48
C VAL A 115 -21.60 17.59 -18.89
N GLU A 116 -22.55 16.70 -19.12
CA GLU A 116 -22.49 15.30 -18.69
C GLU A 116 -21.29 14.56 -19.28
N GLU A 117 -21.07 14.65 -20.60
CA GLU A 117 -19.89 14.08 -21.27
C GLU A 117 -18.60 14.62 -20.66
N LYS A 118 -18.55 15.95 -20.41
CA LYS A 118 -17.36 16.57 -19.84
C LYS A 118 -17.08 16.09 -18.41
N ILE A 119 -18.11 15.99 -17.57
CA ILE A 119 -18.00 15.45 -16.20
C ILE A 119 -17.57 13.99 -16.22
N GLY A 120 -18.17 13.17 -17.09
CA GLY A 120 -17.78 11.77 -17.29
C GLY A 120 -16.31 11.63 -17.66
N SER A 121 -15.86 12.37 -18.68
CA SER A 121 -14.46 12.37 -19.12
C SER A 121 -13.47 12.79 -18.02
N LEU A 122 -13.86 13.75 -17.17
CA LEU A 122 -13.04 14.19 -16.04
C LEU A 122 -12.96 13.12 -14.95
N GLY A 123 -14.06 12.42 -14.67
CA GLY A 123 -14.07 11.28 -13.74
C GLY A 123 -13.18 10.14 -14.20
N ASP A 124 -13.21 9.80 -15.49
CA ASP A 124 -12.36 8.76 -16.07
C ASP A 124 -10.88 9.18 -16.06
N GLU A 125 -10.59 10.45 -16.34
CA GLU A 125 -9.23 11.00 -16.28
C GLU A 125 -8.66 10.93 -14.86
N ILE A 126 -9.43 11.33 -13.83
CA ILE A 126 -9.02 11.24 -12.43
C ILE A 126 -8.68 9.79 -12.06
N LYS A 127 -9.57 8.83 -12.36
CA LYS A 127 -9.34 7.41 -12.07
C LYS A 127 -8.10 6.87 -12.79
N SER A 128 -7.90 7.26 -14.04
CA SER A 128 -6.71 6.86 -14.80
C SER A 128 -5.43 7.40 -14.17
N ILE A 129 -5.45 8.64 -13.69
CA ILE A 129 -4.31 9.25 -13.00
C ILE A 129 -4.05 8.54 -11.67
N GLU A 130 -5.09 8.28 -10.86
CA GLU A 130 -4.96 7.54 -9.60
C GLU A 130 -4.38 6.13 -9.82
N SER A 131 -4.87 5.41 -10.83
CA SER A 131 -4.32 4.09 -11.20
C SER A 131 -2.84 4.18 -11.59
N GLN A 132 -2.47 5.18 -12.40
CA GLN A 132 -1.09 5.38 -12.80
C GLN A 132 -0.17 5.64 -11.60
N PHE A 133 -0.60 6.43 -10.63
CA PHE A 133 0.16 6.64 -9.39
C PHE A 133 0.25 5.38 -8.55
N SER A 134 -0.85 4.62 -8.43
CA SER A 134 -0.84 3.33 -7.74
C SER A 134 0.19 2.38 -8.36
N ASP A 135 0.27 2.31 -9.69
CA ASP A 135 1.26 1.52 -10.42
C ASP A 135 2.69 1.99 -10.15
N TRP A 136 2.92 3.30 -10.07
CA TRP A 136 4.23 3.86 -9.74
C TRP A 136 4.65 3.58 -8.28
N LEU A 137 3.69 3.52 -7.36
CA LEU A 137 3.94 3.25 -5.94
C LEU A 137 4.05 1.74 -5.62
N SER A 138 3.43 0.90 -6.44
CA SER A 138 3.35 -0.56 -6.26
C SER A 138 4.68 -1.27 -5.96
N PRO A 139 5.80 -0.96 -6.64
CA PRO A 139 7.10 -1.57 -6.33
C PRO A 139 7.55 -1.30 -4.89
N PHE A 140 7.29 -0.11 -4.36
CA PHE A 140 7.67 0.27 -3.00
C PHE A 140 6.76 -0.39 -1.98
N THR A 141 5.43 -0.32 -2.17
CA THR A 141 4.46 -0.93 -1.26
C THR A 141 4.63 -2.44 -1.19
N GLY A 142 4.85 -3.10 -2.33
CA GLY A 142 5.13 -4.54 -2.42
C GLY A 142 6.43 -4.93 -1.72
N ALA A 143 7.52 -4.19 -1.94
CA ALA A 143 8.79 -4.45 -1.26
C ALA A 143 8.68 -4.26 0.27
N LEU A 144 8.02 -3.19 0.72
CA LEU A 144 7.82 -2.91 2.15
C LEU A 144 6.95 -3.96 2.81
N TYR A 145 5.88 -4.42 2.15
CA TYR A 145 5.04 -5.52 2.64
C TYR A 145 5.83 -6.83 2.77
N GLY A 146 6.69 -7.15 1.80
CA GLY A 146 7.57 -8.32 1.88
C GLY A 146 8.53 -8.26 3.07
N ILE A 147 9.16 -7.11 3.29
CA ILE A 147 10.07 -6.87 4.41
C ILE A 147 9.32 -6.98 5.75
N GLU A 148 8.15 -6.34 5.87
CA GLU A 148 7.31 -6.37 7.07
C GLU A 148 6.90 -7.79 7.44
N ASN A 149 6.43 -8.58 6.47
CA ASN A 149 6.05 -9.97 6.73
C ASN A 149 7.22 -10.81 7.25
N GLU A 150 8.41 -10.61 6.71
CA GLU A 150 9.59 -11.31 7.18
C GLU A 150 10.04 -10.84 8.57
N ALA A 151 9.95 -9.54 8.85
CA ALA A 151 10.21 -8.99 10.17
C ALA A 151 9.21 -9.51 11.23
N ASN A 152 7.93 -9.60 10.88
CA ASN A 152 6.88 -10.17 11.74
C ASN A 152 7.13 -11.66 12.01
N ARG A 153 7.53 -12.43 10.99
CA ARG A 153 7.91 -13.84 11.17
C ARG A 153 9.14 -13.99 12.06
N ALA A 154 10.15 -13.12 11.91
CA ALA A 154 11.31 -13.12 12.78
C ALA A 154 10.94 -12.80 14.23
N ALA A 155 10.06 -11.81 14.45
CA ALA A 155 9.59 -11.44 15.79
C ALA A 155 8.89 -12.61 16.48
N TRP A 156 7.93 -13.24 15.80
CA TRP A 156 7.25 -14.43 16.31
C TRP A 156 8.23 -15.60 16.56
N SER A 157 9.21 -15.79 15.67
CA SER A 157 10.21 -16.86 15.84
C SER A 157 11.03 -16.69 17.11
N ILE A 158 11.43 -15.47 17.43
CA ILE A 158 12.20 -15.15 18.64
C ILE A 158 11.34 -15.34 19.90
N GLU A 159 10.08 -14.91 19.85
CA GLU A 159 9.13 -15.10 20.94
C GLU A 159 8.98 -16.60 21.26
N GLU A 160 8.65 -17.43 20.25
CA GLU A 160 8.53 -18.89 20.44
C GLU A 160 9.85 -19.55 20.84
N TRP A 161 11.00 -19.02 20.36
CA TRP A 161 12.32 -19.50 20.76
C TRP A 161 12.63 -19.16 22.22
N SER A 162 12.19 -18.01 22.72
CA SER A 162 12.37 -17.65 24.13
C SER A 162 11.62 -18.61 25.08
N GLU A 163 10.55 -19.26 24.59
CA GLU A 163 9.77 -20.26 25.32
C GLU A 163 10.27 -21.69 25.14
N THR A 164 11.35 -21.92 24.39
CA THR A 164 11.90 -23.27 24.24
C THR A 164 12.81 -23.63 25.41
N ALA A 165 12.74 -24.89 25.85
CA ALA A 165 13.71 -25.44 26.79
C ALA A 165 15.04 -25.81 26.11
N ALA A 166 15.11 -25.76 24.77
CA ALA A 166 16.31 -26.09 24.03
C ALA A 166 17.42 -25.08 24.36
N ARG A 167 18.62 -25.59 24.60
CA ARG A 167 19.81 -24.78 24.87
C ARG A 167 20.66 -24.71 23.60
N PRO A 168 20.67 -23.57 22.88
CA PRO A 168 21.55 -23.44 21.73
C PRO A 168 23.01 -23.64 22.13
N GLY A 169 23.76 -24.28 21.25
CA GLY A 169 25.21 -24.38 21.37
C GLY A 169 25.90 -23.01 21.25
N PRO A 170 27.18 -22.90 21.64
CA PRO A 170 27.94 -21.66 21.43
C PRO A 170 27.94 -21.24 19.96
N GLY A 171 27.53 -20.00 19.69
CA GLY A 171 27.45 -19.47 18.32
C GLY A 171 26.27 -19.98 17.48
N GLU A 172 25.37 -20.74 18.08
CA GLU A 172 24.11 -21.14 17.44
C GLU A 172 23.08 -20.00 17.52
N SER A 173 22.53 -19.62 16.38
CA SER A 173 21.52 -18.56 16.26
C SER A 173 20.28 -19.05 15.53
N LEU A 174 19.12 -18.62 16.01
CA LEU A 174 17.84 -18.87 15.36
C LEU A 174 17.79 -18.16 14.00
N LEU A 175 17.52 -18.93 12.94
CA LEU A 175 17.19 -18.40 11.61
C LEU A 175 15.69 -18.16 11.50
N MET A 176 14.87 -19.15 11.86
CA MET A 176 13.41 -19.04 11.81
C MET A 176 12.74 -20.13 12.64
N ALA A 177 11.50 -19.86 13.04
CA ALA A 177 10.57 -20.87 13.51
C ALA A 177 9.49 -21.11 12.45
N ALA A 178 8.89 -22.29 12.45
CA ALA A 178 7.70 -22.61 11.68
C ALA A 178 6.80 -23.54 12.50
N LYS A 179 5.48 -23.36 12.37
CA LYS A 179 4.54 -24.37 12.87
C LYS A 179 4.77 -25.67 12.12
N ALA A 180 4.79 -26.79 12.84
CA ALA A 180 5.06 -28.10 12.28
C ALA A 180 4.17 -29.14 12.95
N GLU A 181 3.88 -30.21 12.23
CA GLU A 181 3.15 -31.37 12.72
C GLU A 181 4.07 -32.59 12.62
N TRP A 182 4.13 -33.41 13.67
CA TRP A 182 4.91 -34.63 13.64
C TRP A 182 4.02 -35.80 13.19
N VAL A 183 4.12 -36.13 11.90
CA VAL A 183 3.35 -37.23 11.31
C VAL A 183 3.88 -38.58 11.80
N VAL A 184 3.27 -39.16 12.83
CA VAL A 184 3.63 -40.46 13.41
C VAL A 184 2.66 -41.55 12.92
N SER A 185 1.38 -41.22 12.86
CA SER A 185 0.29 -42.13 12.54
C SER A 185 -0.17 -42.03 11.07
N GLY A 186 0.14 -40.93 10.39
CA GLY A 186 -0.37 -40.63 9.05
C GLY A 186 -1.85 -40.25 9.05
N ARG A 187 -2.38 -39.85 10.22
CA ARG A 187 -3.74 -39.36 10.42
C ARG A 187 -3.65 -38.02 11.14
N ASP A 188 -3.90 -36.94 10.40
CA ASP A 188 -3.78 -35.53 10.85
C ASP A 188 -4.48 -35.14 12.17
N LYS A 189 -5.30 -36.01 12.76
CA LYS A 189 -6.01 -35.74 14.03
C LYS A 189 -5.30 -36.32 15.25
N ASP A 190 -4.43 -37.30 15.04
CA ASP A 190 -3.74 -38.03 16.12
C ASP A 190 -2.25 -37.63 16.20
N ASP A 191 -1.78 -36.87 15.21
CA ASP A 191 -0.38 -36.45 15.08
C ASP A 191 -0.16 -35.13 15.85
N PRO A 192 0.89 -35.04 16.68
CA PRO A 192 1.05 -33.89 17.56
C PRO A 192 1.60 -32.66 16.83
N ASP A 193 0.97 -31.52 17.13
CA ASP A 193 1.44 -30.19 16.74
C ASP A 193 2.72 -29.80 17.47
N GLY A 194 3.47 -28.90 16.83
CA GLY A 194 4.72 -28.40 17.35
C GLY A 194 5.26 -27.18 16.61
N VAL A 195 6.50 -26.83 16.96
CA VAL A 195 7.27 -25.78 16.30
C VAL A 195 8.61 -26.36 15.90
N LEU A 196 8.94 -26.22 14.63
CA LEU A 196 10.26 -26.51 14.09
C LEU A 196 11.08 -25.22 14.09
N TYR A 197 12.20 -25.25 14.79
CA TYR A 197 13.18 -24.19 14.79
C TYR A 197 14.34 -24.58 13.87
N LEU A 198 14.63 -23.71 12.92
CA LEU A 198 15.83 -23.76 12.09
C LEU A 198 16.86 -22.82 12.70
N THR A 199 18.04 -23.35 13.03
CA THR A 199 19.20 -22.58 13.45
C THR A 199 20.29 -22.69 12.38
N ASN A 200 21.35 -21.90 12.53
CA ASN A 200 22.53 -22.01 11.68
C ASN A 200 23.32 -23.33 11.86
N GLN A 201 22.95 -24.20 12.81
CA GLN A 201 23.67 -25.46 13.10
C GLN A 201 22.75 -26.68 13.14
N ASN A 202 21.50 -26.54 13.57
CA ASN A 202 20.60 -27.65 13.87
C ASN A 202 19.15 -27.38 13.42
N LEU A 203 18.38 -28.47 13.38
CA LEU A 203 16.92 -28.46 13.34
C LEU A 203 16.41 -28.97 14.69
N ILE A 204 15.56 -28.18 15.35
CA ILE A 204 15.03 -28.50 16.68
C ILE A 204 13.51 -28.54 16.60
N LEU A 205 12.90 -29.65 17.01
CA LEU A 205 11.45 -29.81 17.05
C LEU A 205 10.96 -29.73 18.51
N LYS A 206 10.09 -28.75 18.80
CA LYS A 206 9.34 -28.66 20.06
C LYS A 206 7.94 -29.19 19.84
N LYS A 207 7.57 -30.24 20.57
CA LYS A 207 6.20 -30.74 20.66
C LYS A 207 5.39 -29.83 21.60
N LYS A 208 4.16 -29.49 21.23
CA LYS A 208 3.21 -28.81 22.13
C LYS A 208 2.40 -29.81 22.97
#